data_AF-A8YD44-F1
#
_entry.id   AF-A8YD44-F1
#
_cell.length_a   1.000
_cell.length_b   1.000
_cell.length_c   1.000
_cell.angle_alpha   90.00
_cell.angle_beta   90.00
_cell.angle_gamma   90.00
#
_symmetry.space_group_name_H-M   'P 1'
#
loop_
_entity.id
_entity.type
_entity.pdbx_description
1 polymer ?
#
loop_
_entity_poly.entity_id
_entity_poly.type
_entity_poly.pdbx_seq_one_letter_code
_entity_poly.pdbx_strand_id
1 'polypeptide(L)' 'MSRKLLFISTPVGFLGSGDGGGVELTIYNLARTLNKQGYAVRVVAPEASQLHDIPFSNSHFEKNSDKILLFK' A
#
# COMPACT_ATOMS: atom_id res chain seq x y z
N MET A 1 15.77 11.62 12.14
CA MET A 1 15.75 11.29 10.70
C MET A 1 14.51 10.44 10.41
N SER A 2 13.52 10.95 9.69
CA SER A 2 12.35 10.14 9.26
C SER A 2 12.76 9.25 8.08
N ARG A 3 12.58 7.93 8.22
CA ARG A 3 12.89 6.95 7.16
C ARG A 3 11.64 6.74 6.31
N LYS A 4 11.80 6.74 4.98
CA LYS A 4 10.72 6.53 4.02
C LYS A 4 10.60 5.04 3.71
N LEU A 5 9.39 4.49 3.82
CA LEU A 5 9.08 3.09 3.53
C LEU A 5 7.98 3.01 2.48
N LEU A 6 8.15 2.12 1.50
CA LEU A 6 7.15 1.83 0.49
C LEU A 6 6.69 0.37 0.64
N PHE A 7 5.41 0.17 0.91
CA PHE A 7 4.80 -1.15 0.92
C PHE A 7 4.09 -1.40 -0.41
N ILE A 8 4.31 -2.58 -0.96
CA ILE A 8 3.60 -3.08 -2.13
C ILE A 8 2.69 -4.19 -1.63
N SER A 9 1.39 -4.02 -1.82
CA SER A 9 0.37 -4.97 -1.38
C SER A 9 0.34 -6.24 -2.24
N THR A 10 -0.49 -7.19 -1.82
CA THR A 10 -0.86 -8.37 -2.61
C THR A 10 -1.62 -7.97 -3.88
N PRO A 11 -1.37 -8.64 -5.03
CA PRO A 11 -2.14 -8.46 -6.25
C PRO A 11 -3.41 -9.33 -6.30
N VAL A 12 -3.69 -10.14 -5.28
CA VAL A 12 -4.82 -11.10 -5.25
C VAL A 12 -6.19 -10.39 -5.27
N GLY A 13 -6.29 -9.22 -4.65
CA GLY A 13 -7.48 -8.37 -4.64
C GLY A 13 -7.17 -6.99 -4.05
N PHE A 14 -8.11 -6.05 -4.16
CA PHE A 14 -7.92 -4.71 -3.60
C PHE A 14 -8.04 -4.73 -2.06
N LEU A 15 -7.30 -3.86 -1.37
CA LEU A 15 -7.35 -3.77 0.10
C LEU A 15 -8.74 -3.33 0.55
N GLY A 16 -9.37 -4.08 1.45
CA GLY A 16 -10.76 -3.93 1.87
C GLY A 16 -11.74 -4.89 1.20
N SER A 17 -11.30 -5.70 0.22
CA SER A 17 -12.14 -6.74 -0.40
C SER A 17 -12.28 -7.99 0.48
N GLY A 18 -11.23 -8.33 1.24
CA GLY A 18 -11.11 -9.60 1.96
C GLY A 18 -10.33 -10.68 1.20
N ASP A 19 -10.09 -10.49 -0.10
CA ASP A 19 -9.38 -11.46 -0.96
C ASP A 19 -7.88 -11.57 -0.60
N GLY A 20 -7.31 -10.50 -0.04
CA GLY A 20 -5.93 -10.52 0.47
C GLY A 20 -5.80 -11.19 1.84
N GLY A 21 -6.92 -11.53 2.49
CA GLY A 21 -6.97 -12.18 3.79
C GLY A 21 -6.17 -11.43 4.87
N GLY A 22 -5.39 -12.17 5.65
CA GLY A 22 -4.59 -11.61 6.76
C GLY A 22 -3.58 -10.54 6.33
N VAL A 23 -3.16 -10.52 5.05
CA VAL A 23 -2.21 -9.53 4.52
C VAL A 23 -2.77 -8.11 4.62
N GLU A 24 -4.07 -7.93 4.39
CA GLU A 24 -4.71 -6.61 4.43
C GLU A 24 -4.58 -5.98 5.83
N LEU A 25 -4.89 -6.79 6.85
CA LEU A 25 -4.77 -6.38 8.25
C LEU A 25 -3.32 -6.15 8.65
N THR A 26 -2.39 -6.98 8.17
CA THR A 26 -0.95 -6.82 8.42
C THR A 26 -0.44 -5.51 7.85
N ILE A 27 -0.73 -5.20 6.59
CA ILE A 27 -0.32 -3.95 5.93
C ILE A 27 -0.87 -2.74 6.68
N TYR A 28 -2.16 -2.76 7.02
CA TYR A 28 -2.79 -1.69 7.78
C TYR A 28 -2.10 -1.46 9.14
N ASN A 29 -1.90 -2.52 9.91
CA ASN A 29 -1.32 -2.41 11.25
C ASN A 29 0.15 -1.96 11.22
N LEU A 30 0.97 -2.48 10.30
CA LEU A 30 2.35 -2.02 10.16
C LEU A 30 2.41 -0.56 9.73
N ALA A 31 1.69 -0.18 8.68
CA ALA A 31 1.75 1.18 8.16
C ALA A 31 1.28 2.19 9.22
N ARG A 32 0.22 1.89 9.97
CA ARG A 32 -0.29 2.74 11.04
C ARG A 32 0.71 2.86 12.19
N THR A 33 1.31 1.75 12.61
CA THR A 33 2.25 1.73 13.74
C THR A 33 3.55 2.44 13.39
N LEU A 34 4.10 2.18 12.20
CA LEU A 34 5.33 2.82 11.72
C LEU A 34 5.13 4.33 11.49
N ASN A 35 3.99 4.75 10.94
CA ASN A 35 3.66 6.17 10.86
C ASN A 35 3.62 6.83 12.25
N LYS A 36 3.01 6.19 13.25
CA LYS A 36 3.02 6.68 14.65
C LYS A 36 4.42 6.75 15.25
N GLN A 37 5.35 5.90 14.80
CA GLN A 37 6.75 5.90 15.22
C GLN A 37 7.62 6.92 14.44
N GLY A 38 7.04 7.70 13.53
CA GLY A 38 7.74 8.75 12.78
C GLY A 38 8.35 8.31 11.45
N TYR A 39 8.05 7.10 10.98
CA TYR A 39 8.36 6.69 9.60
C TYR A 39 7.37 7.33 8.63
N ALA A 40 7.82 7.58 7.40
CA ALA A 40 6.94 8.02 6.32
C ALA A 40 6.57 6.80 5.46
N VAL A 41 5.45 6.15 5.77
CA VAL A 41 4.98 4.97 5.05
C VAL A 41 4.04 5.36 3.93
N ARG A 42 4.26 4.80 2.73
CA ARG A 42 3.32 4.82 1.61
C ARG A 42 2.97 3.39 1.21
N VAL A 43 1.73 3.20 0.74
CA VAL A 43 1.23 1.90 0.29
C VAL A 43 0.81 1.98 -1.18
N VAL A 44 1.28 1.03 -1.97
CA VAL A 44 0.86 0.75 -3.35
C VAL A 44 0.01 -0.50 -3.33
N ALA A 45 -1.18 -0.44 -3.92
CA ALA A 45 -2.15 -1.53 -3.91
C ALA A 45 -3.00 -1.48 -5.20
N PRO A 46 -3.70 -2.58 -5.54
CA PRO A 46 -4.59 -2.61 -6.69
C PRO A 46 -5.62 -1.47 -6.66
N GLU A 47 -6.13 -1.11 -7.83
CA GLU A 47 -7.20 -0.12 -7.97
C GLU A 47 -8.41 -0.48 -7.09
N ALA A 48 -9.17 0.53 -6.65
CA ALA A 48 -10.26 0.41 -5.67
C ALA A 48 -9.85 0.03 -4.23
N SER A 49 -8.57 -0.15 -3.93
CA SER A 49 -8.09 -0.38 -2.56
C SER A 49 -8.42 0.80 -1.65
N GLN A 50 -8.89 0.51 -0.43
CA GLN A 50 -9.21 1.51 0.58
C GLN A 50 -8.38 1.26 1.85
N LEU A 51 -7.72 2.31 2.33
CA LEU A 51 -7.07 2.30 3.64
C LEU A 51 -7.43 3.59 4.38
N HIS A 52 -8.20 3.45 5.46
CA HIS A 52 -8.51 4.55 6.36
C HIS A 52 -7.27 4.95 7.17
N ASP A 53 -7.11 6.25 7.45
CA ASP A 53 -6.08 6.80 8.35
C ASP A 53 -4.60 6.55 7.97
N ILE A 54 -4.31 6.14 6.72
CA ILE A 54 -2.94 5.95 6.21
C ILE A 54 -2.79 6.73 4.89
N PRO A 55 -1.74 7.55 4.71
CA PRO A 55 -1.47 8.21 3.44
C PRO A 55 -1.37 7.19 2.30
N PHE A 56 -2.32 7.24 1.36
CA PHE A 56 -2.45 6.30 0.25
C PHE A 56 -2.22 7.02 -1.09
N SER A 57 -1.58 6.33 -2.05
CA SER A 57 -1.49 6.80 -3.43
C SER A 57 -2.13 5.76 -4.35
N ASN A 58 -3.20 6.15 -5.05
CA ASN A 58 -3.85 5.30 -6.04
C ASN A 58 -2.88 5.03 -7.19
N SER A 59 -2.46 3.78 -7.36
CA SER A 59 -1.69 3.36 -8.53
C SER A 59 -2.62 2.74 -9.56
N HIS A 60 -2.80 3.41 -10.69
CA HIS A 60 -3.41 2.85 -11.88
C HIS A 60 -2.46 1.77 -12.43
N PHE A 61 -2.85 0.50 -12.39
CA PHE A 61 -2.02 -0.60 -12.91
C PHE A 61 -2.22 -0.72 -14.41
N GLU A 62 -1.32 -0.13 -15.19
CA GLU A 62 -1.21 -0.44 -16.62
C GLU A 62 -0.30 -1.65 -16.78
N LYS A 63 -0.86 -2.78 -17.22
CA LYS A 63 -0.15 -4.05 -17.40
C LYS A 63 0.80 -3.95 -18.60
N ASN A 64 2.04 -3.50 -18.37
CA ASN A 64 3.10 -3.53 -19.37
C ASN A 64 4.31 -4.26 -18.78
N SER A 65 4.85 -5.22 -19.54
CA SER A 65 5.77 -6.27 -19.08
C SER A 65 7.12 -5.82 -18.53
N ASP A 66 7.43 -4.52 -18.48
CA ASP A 66 8.74 -4.00 -18.08
C ASP A 66 8.71 -2.69 -17.26
N LYS A 67 7.62 -2.36 -16.54
CA LYS A 67 7.56 -1.10 -15.76
C LYS A 67 7.00 -1.29 -14.35
N ILE A 68 7.90 -1.36 -13.37
CA ILE A 68 7.56 -1.04 -11.97
C ILE A 68 7.39 0.49 -11.90
N LEU A 69 6.17 0.92 -11.63
CA LEU A 69 5.62 2.26 -11.84
C LEU A 69 6.48 3.41 -11.26
N LEU A 70 6.70 4.44 -12.10
CA LEU A 70 7.33 5.72 -11.78
C LEU A 70 6.40 6.59 -10.91
N PHE A 71 6.91 7.08 -9.79
CA PHE A 71 6.29 8.19 -9.05
C PHE A 71 6.52 9.48 -9.86
N LYS A 72 5.44 10.15 -10.29
CA LYS A 72 5.48 11.59 -10.56
C LYS A 72 5.08 12.35 -9.29
#